data_AF-A0A838VMA6-F1
#
_entry.id   AF-A0A838VMA6-F1
#
_cell.length_a   1.000
_cell.length_b   1.000
_cell.length_c   1.000
_cell.angle_alpha   90.00
_cell.angle_beta   90.00
_cell.angle_gamma   90.00
#
_symmetry.space_group_name_H-M   'P 1'
#
loop_
_entity.id
_entity.type
_entity.pdbx_description
1 polymer ?
#
loop_
_entity_poly.entity_id
_entity_poly.type
_entity_poly.pdbx_seq_one_letter_code
_entity_poly.pdbx_strand_id
1 'polypeptide(L)'
;IKTEGLQKFTAYQDFKSAVHNYQKEYQVSGIIWRQLTVKNKTLQYPEVDTHLISLPSDLEILKAAKNSAIEFWCEVTDGMDLYLSFNNCKDHQLIQKVDVERIAQRTEWASLLKWENPNMLEIILQMGWGKPEDATYKRGWPASGSEYIHAVNPGNYPIG
;
A
#
# COMPACT_ATOMS: atom_id res chain seq x y z
N ILE A 1 27.73 -24.96 -8.89
CA ILE A 1 27.08 -23.78 -9.50
C ILE A 1 25.82 -23.30 -8.73
N LYS A 2 25.20 -24.09 -7.82
CA LYS A 2 24.05 -23.64 -6.99
C LYS A 2 24.40 -22.84 -5.71
N THR A 3 25.68 -22.72 -5.36
CA THR A 3 26.13 -22.26 -4.03
C THR A 3 26.28 -20.74 -3.90
N GLU A 4 26.71 -20.05 -4.97
CA GLU A 4 26.89 -18.58 -4.96
C GLU A 4 25.57 -17.81 -4.86
N GLY A 5 24.52 -18.28 -5.55
CA GLY A 5 23.19 -17.66 -5.48
C GLY A 5 22.57 -17.77 -4.08
N LEU A 6 22.79 -18.89 -3.40
CA LEU A 6 22.33 -19.10 -2.03
C LEU A 6 23.10 -18.21 -1.04
N GLN A 7 24.43 -18.09 -1.19
CA GLN A 7 25.24 -17.21 -0.34
C GLN A 7 24.87 -15.74 -0.48
N LYS A 8 24.65 -15.24 -1.71
CA LYS A 8 24.20 -13.85 -1.94
C LYS A 8 22.82 -13.58 -1.36
N PHE A 9 21.89 -14.54 -1.46
CA PHE A 9 20.56 -14.43 -0.88
C PHE A 9 20.62 -14.36 0.66
N THR A 10 21.40 -15.23 1.30
CA THR A 10 21.59 -15.21 2.76
C THR A 10 22.22 -13.90 3.22
N ALA A 11 23.30 -13.44 2.58
CA ALA A 11 23.94 -12.17 2.93
C ALA A 11 22.99 -10.97 2.83
N TYR A 12 22.09 -10.97 1.84
CA TYR A 12 21.07 -9.93 1.69
C TYR A 12 20.01 -9.98 2.80
N GLN A 13 19.54 -11.18 3.19
CA GLN A 13 18.59 -11.34 4.29
C GLN A 13 19.20 -10.92 5.64
N ASP A 14 20.47 -11.24 5.86
CA ASP A 14 21.21 -10.85 7.06
C ASP A 14 21.38 -9.33 7.13
N PHE A 15 21.71 -8.70 6.01
CA PHE A 15 21.78 -7.24 5.91
C PHE A 15 20.44 -6.58 6.22
N LYS A 16 19.35 -7.06 5.61
CA LYS A 16 18.00 -6.54 5.87
C LYS A 16 17.61 -6.69 7.34
N SER A 17 17.92 -7.83 7.94
CA SER A 17 17.67 -8.09 9.36
C SER A 17 18.47 -7.16 10.27
N ALA A 18 19.73 -6.89 9.94
CA ALA A 18 20.56 -5.94 10.68
C ALA A 18 20.00 -4.52 10.65
N VAL A 19 19.56 -4.04 9.47
CA VAL A 19 18.89 -2.74 9.32
C VAL A 19 17.63 -2.67 10.18
N HIS A 20 16.77 -3.69 10.14
CA HIS A 20 15.54 -3.71 10.93
C HIS A 20 15.80 -3.79 12.44
N ASN A 21 16.84 -4.50 12.87
CA ASN A 21 17.24 -4.56 14.27
C ASN A 21 17.72 -3.18 14.74
N TYR A 22 18.52 -2.50 13.93
CA TYR A 22 18.93 -1.14 14.19
C TYR A 22 17.74 -0.19 14.31
N GLN A 23 16.74 -0.28 13.40
CA GLN A 23 15.52 0.52 13.51
C GLN A 23 14.81 0.33 14.85
N LYS A 24 14.69 -0.91 15.32
CA LYS A 24 14.04 -1.21 16.62
C LYS A 24 14.87 -0.72 17.80
N GLU A 25 16.18 -0.91 17.77
CA GLU A 25 17.08 -0.51 18.85
C GLU A 25 17.11 1.02 19.03
N TYR A 26 17.20 1.76 17.92
CA TYR A 26 17.34 3.21 17.93
C TYR A 26 16.03 3.96 17.66
N GLN A 27 14.90 3.26 17.56
CA GLN A 27 13.58 3.81 17.27
C GLN A 27 13.56 4.67 15.99
N VAL A 28 14.27 4.22 14.96
CA VAL A 28 14.30 4.89 13.65
C VAL A 28 13.01 4.56 12.90
N SER A 29 12.16 5.58 12.76
CA SER A 29 10.90 5.48 12.02
C SER A 29 11.10 4.97 10.60
N GLY A 30 10.23 4.06 10.17
CA GLY A 30 10.13 3.61 8.78
C GLY A 30 9.29 4.52 7.89
N ILE A 31 8.72 5.60 8.44
CA ILE A 31 7.80 6.48 7.70
C ILE A 31 8.56 7.47 6.84
N ILE A 32 8.11 7.59 5.60
CA ILE A 32 8.45 8.66 4.69
C ILE A 32 7.19 9.44 4.34
N TRP A 33 7.33 10.75 4.12
CA TRP A 33 6.24 11.60 3.66
C TRP A 33 6.27 11.69 2.14
N ARG A 34 5.22 11.20 1.51
CA ARG A 34 5.01 11.28 0.07
C ARG A 34 4.09 12.44 -0.25
N GLN A 35 4.25 12.96 -1.46
CA GLN A 35 3.32 13.91 -2.05
C GLN A 35 2.74 13.29 -3.33
N LEU A 36 1.42 13.18 -3.39
CA LEU A 36 0.70 12.67 -4.55
C LEU A 36 -0.16 13.79 -5.14
N THR A 37 0.05 14.08 -6.43
CA THR A 37 -0.78 15.01 -7.19
C THR A 37 -1.58 14.26 -8.26
N VAL A 38 -2.90 14.45 -8.23
CA VAL A 38 -3.88 13.88 -9.17
C VAL A 38 -4.91 14.96 -9.50
N LYS A 39 -5.21 15.18 -10.79
CA LYS A 39 -6.27 16.13 -11.24
C LYS A 39 -6.17 17.51 -10.53
N ASN A 40 -4.95 18.06 -10.42
CA ASN A 40 -4.62 19.32 -9.73
C ASN A 40 -4.89 19.36 -8.20
N LYS A 41 -5.19 18.23 -7.57
CA LYS A 41 -5.26 18.10 -6.11
C LYS A 41 -4.01 17.40 -5.60
N THR A 42 -3.52 17.84 -4.45
CA THR A 42 -2.29 17.32 -3.85
C THR A 42 -2.56 16.87 -2.43
N LEU A 43 -2.12 15.66 -2.10
CA LEU A 43 -2.10 15.13 -0.75
C LEU A 43 -0.66 14.86 -0.33
N GLN A 44 -0.31 15.26 0.89
CA GLN A 44 0.86 14.74 1.58
C GLN A 44 0.41 13.64 2.55
N TYR A 45 1.00 12.47 2.46
CA TYR A 45 0.60 11.31 3.26
C TYR A 45 1.83 10.49 3.70
N PRO A 46 1.76 9.84 4.88
CA PRO A 46 2.80 8.95 5.34
C PRO A 46 2.71 7.58 4.64
N GLU A 47 3.86 7.02 4.30
CA GLU A 47 4.01 5.68 3.75
C GLU A 47 5.22 5.01 4.41
N VAL A 48 5.24 3.68 4.51
CA VAL A 48 6.41 2.94 4.97
C VAL A 48 7.39 2.77 3.81
N ASP A 49 8.66 3.13 4.02
CA ASP A 49 9.70 2.89 3.01
C ASP A 49 9.83 1.40 2.69
N THR A 50 10.04 1.06 1.41
CA THR A 50 10.07 -0.32 0.93
C THR A 50 11.24 -1.15 1.49
N HIS A 51 12.26 -0.51 2.05
CA HIS A 51 13.41 -1.16 2.66
C HIS A 51 13.40 -1.15 4.19
N LEU A 52 12.41 -0.49 4.81
CA LEU A 52 12.28 -0.35 6.25
C LEU A 52 11.06 -1.13 6.76
N ILE A 53 10.96 -1.24 8.08
CA ILE A 53 9.77 -1.75 8.77
C ILE A 53 9.02 -0.64 9.48
N SER A 54 7.73 -0.85 9.69
CA SER A 54 6.93 0.00 10.57
C SER A 54 7.23 -0.33 12.03
N LEU A 55 7.50 0.71 12.82
CA LEU A 55 7.48 0.62 14.29
C LEU A 55 6.05 0.79 14.81
N PRO A 56 5.74 0.39 16.06
CA PRO A 56 4.42 0.62 16.64
C PRO A 56 3.99 2.09 16.60
N SER A 57 4.92 3.03 16.78
CA SER A 57 4.67 4.47 16.65
C SER A 57 4.30 4.87 15.22
N ASP A 58 4.91 4.24 14.21
CA ASP A 58 4.66 4.51 12.79
C ASP A 58 3.25 4.06 12.39
N LEU A 59 2.80 2.94 12.95
CA LEU A 59 1.44 2.43 12.70
C LEU A 59 0.37 3.42 13.18
N GLU A 60 0.59 4.11 14.30
CA GLU A 60 -0.33 5.14 14.78
C GLU A 60 -0.38 6.36 13.85
N ILE A 61 0.76 6.73 13.24
CA ILE A 61 0.82 7.77 12.20
C ILE A 61 -0.02 7.36 10.98
N LEU A 62 0.14 6.11 10.51
CA LEU A 62 -0.62 5.58 9.37
C LEU A 62 -2.12 5.51 9.65
N LYS A 63 -2.52 5.06 10.85
CA LYS A 63 -3.91 5.05 11.30
C LYS A 63 -4.51 6.45 11.33
N ALA A 64 -3.77 7.43 11.84
CA ALA A 64 -4.22 8.82 11.90
C ALA A 64 -4.40 9.42 10.49
N ALA A 65 -3.54 9.06 9.53
CA ALA A 65 -3.63 9.55 8.16
C ALA A 65 -4.67 8.83 7.29
N LYS A 66 -5.15 7.64 7.70
CA LYS A 66 -6.04 6.78 6.92
C LYS A 66 -7.24 7.52 6.32
N ASN A 67 -8.00 8.24 7.14
CA ASN A 67 -9.21 8.91 6.68
C ASN A 67 -8.90 9.96 5.61
N SER A 68 -7.84 10.76 5.80
CA SER A 68 -7.42 11.75 4.82
C SER A 68 -7.00 11.13 3.47
N ALA A 69 -6.35 9.96 3.50
CA ALA A 69 -5.97 9.24 2.30
C ALA A 69 -7.19 8.68 1.54
N ILE A 70 -8.16 8.12 2.28
CA ILE A 70 -9.41 7.60 1.70
C ILE A 70 -10.27 8.74 1.12
N GLU A 71 -10.42 9.84 1.86
CA GLU A 71 -11.18 11.01 1.41
C GLU A 71 -10.59 11.60 0.13
N PHE A 72 -9.26 11.80 0.10
CA PHE A 72 -8.56 12.25 -1.10
C PHE A 72 -8.77 11.29 -2.26
N TRP A 73 -8.62 9.98 -2.04
CA TRP A 73 -8.82 8.98 -3.09
C TRP A 73 -10.25 9.03 -3.64
N CYS A 74 -11.27 9.08 -2.78
CA CYS A 74 -12.68 9.21 -3.19
C CYS A 74 -12.91 10.49 -4.01
N GLU A 75 -12.29 11.60 -3.62
CA GLU A 75 -12.41 12.89 -4.28
C GLU A 75 -11.78 12.89 -5.69
N VAL A 76 -10.59 12.31 -5.85
CA VAL A 76 -9.88 12.29 -7.13
C VAL A 76 -10.34 11.18 -8.08
N THR A 77 -11.02 10.15 -7.55
CA THR A 77 -11.55 9.02 -8.31
C THR A 77 -13.04 9.13 -8.61
N ASP A 78 -13.66 10.28 -8.33
CA ASP A 78 -15.06 10.47 -8.69
C ASP A 78 -15.29 10.29 -10.21
N GLY A 79 -16.29 9.49 -10.55
CA GLY A 79 -16.61 9.11 -11.93
C GLY A 79 -15.69 8.08 -12.58
N MET A 80 -14.80 7.42 -11.82
CA MET A 80 -13.93 6.34 -12.32
C MET A 80 -14.54 4.95 -12.06
N ASP A 81 -14.15 3.95 -12.87
CA ASP A 81 -14.51 2.56 -12.63
C ASP A 81 -13.61 1.97 -11.54
N LEU A 82 -14.23 1.28 -10.57
CA LEU A 82 -13.55 0.78 -9.38
C LEU A 82 -13.43 -0.74 -9.42
N TYR A 83 -12.23 -1.26 -9.19
CA TYR A 83 -11.95 -2.68 -9.21
C TYR A 83 -11.26 -3.13 -7.91
N LEU A 84 -11.80 -4.16 -7.26
CA LEU A 84 -11.14 -4.85 -6.16
C LEU A 84 -10.25 -5.97 -6.69
N SER A 85 -8.99 -5.98 -6.25
CA SER A 85 -8.03 -7.02 -6.60
C SER A 85 -8.16 -8.24 -5.71
N PHE A 86 -8.21 -9.41 -6.34
CA PHE A 86 -8.25 -10.69 -5.66
C PHE A 86 -7.31 -11.69 -6.33
N ASN A 87 -7.23 -12.91 -5.78
CA ASN A 87 -6.33 -13.95 -6.30
C ASN A 87 -4.86 -13.49 -6.47
N ASN A 88 -4.32 -12.83 -5.45
CA ASN A 88 -2.96 -12.24 -5.44
C ASN A 88 -2.74 -11.18 -6.53
N CYS A 89 -3.69 -10.27 -6.71
CA CYS A 89 -3.65 -9.16 -7.68
C CYS A 89 -3.60 -9.62 -9.13
N LYS A 90 -4.01 -10.87 -9.40
CA LYS A 90 -4.11 -11.39 -10.77
C LYS A 90 -5.46 -11.09 -11.40
N ASP A 91 -6.50 -11.06 -10.57
CA ASP A 91 -7.87 -10.89 -11.01
C ASP A 91 -8.49 -9.65 -10.36
N HIS A 92 -9.39 -9.00 -11.10
CA HIS A 92 -10.02 -7.75 -10.71
C HIS A 92 -11.54 -7.84 -10.86
N GLN A 93 -12.26 -7.48 -9.80
CA GLN A 93 -13.73 -7.49 -9.78
C GLN A 93 -14.23 -6.06 -9.69
N LEU A 94 -15.17 -5.68 -10.57
CA LEU A 94 -15.82 -4.38 -10.48
C LEU A 94 -16.60 -4.26 -9.16
N ILE A 95 -16.41 -3.15 -8.46
CA ILE A 95 -17.05 -2.86 -7.17
C ILE A 95 -17.74 -1.49 -7.17
N GLN A 96 -18.52 -1.21 -6.14
CA GLN A 96 -19.17 0.07 -5.94
C GLN A 96 -18.55 0.83 -4.77
N LYS A 97 -18.82 2.14 -4.66
CA LYS A 97 -18.31 2.98 -3.55
C LYS A 97 -18.68 2.42 -2.16
N VAL A 98 -19.87 1.81 -2.02
CA VAL A 98 -20.30 1.16 -0.77
C VAL A 98 -19.37 0.00 -0.34
N ASP A 99 -18.74 -0.69 -1.29
CA ASP A 99 -17.80 -1.76 -0.98
C ASP A 99 -16.47 -1.19 -0.48
N VAL A 100 -16.04 -0.04 -1.02
CA VAL A 100 -14.88 0.72 -0.51
C VAL A 100 -15.12 1.11 0.96
N GLU A 101 -16.29 1.64 1.28
CA GLU A 101 -16.66 2.02 2.66
C GLU A 101 -16.65 0.82 3.62
N ARG A 102 -17.17 -0.34 3.19
CA ARG A 102 -17.13 -1.58 3.98
C ARG A 102 -15.69 -2.06 4.23
N ILE A 103 -14.81 -1.94 3.23
CA ILE A 103 -13.40 -2.29 3.39
C ILE A 103 -12.70 -1.30 4.32
N ALA A 104 -13.00 -0.01 4.20
CA ALA A 104 -12.48 1.02 5.09
C ALA A 104 -12.85 0.74 6.55
N GLN A 105 -14.05 0.22 6.86
CA GLN A 105 -14.44 -0.08 8.24
C GLN A 105 -13.63 -1.22 8.90
N ARG A 106 -13.12 -2.18 8.12
CA ARG A 106 -12.41 -3.36 8.65
C ARG A 106 -10.87 -3.25 8.59
N THR A 107 -10.35 -2.17 8.02
CA THR A 107 -8.92 -1.94 7.83
C THR A 107 -8.42 -0.88 8.81
N GLU A 108 -7.11 -0.85 9.06
CA GLU A 108 -6.50 0.00 10.09
C GLU A 108 -5.72 1.18 9.48
N TRP A 109 -5.15 1.00 8.30
CA TRP A 109 -4.34 2.01 7.61
C TRP A 109 -4.60 2.00 6.11
N ALA A 110 -4.22 3.08 5.43
CA ALA A 110 -4.35 3.22 3.98
C ALA A 110 -3.08 3.83 3.36
N SER A 111 -2.76 3.41 2.14
CA SER A 111 -1.72 3.99 1.29
C SER A 111 -2.25 4.18 -0.12
N LEU A 112 -1.61 5.07 -0.88
CA LEU A 112 -1.99 5.43 -2.23
C LEU A 112 -0.84 5.16 -3.19
N LEU A 113 -1.14 4.59 -4.35
CA LEU A 113 -0.21 4.48 -5.46
C LEU A 113 -0.87 5.07 -6.70
N LYS A 114 -0.09 5.79 -7.50
CA LYS A 114 -0.53 6.31 -8.79
C LYS A 114 0.29 5.69 -9.89
N TRP A 115 -0.41 5.23 -10.91
CA TRP A 115 0.17 4.86 -12.18
C TRP A 115 -0.44 5.72 -13.27
N GLU A 116 0.40 6.43 -14.02
CA GLU A 116 -0.04 7.38 -15.02
C GLU A 116 0.82 7.23 -16.28
N ASN A 117 0.15 7.07 -17.41
CA ASN A 117 0.74 7.15 -18.74
C ASN A 117 -0.13 8.06 -19.62
N PRO A 118 0.29 8.42 -20.86
CA PRO A 118 -0.46 9.34 -21.71
C PRO A 118 -1.91 8.93 -22.02
N ASN A 119 -2.24 7.64 -21.92
CA ASN A 119 -3.54 7.09 -22.32
C ASN A 119 -4.37 6.62 -21.12
N MET A 120 -3.80 6.57 -19.92
CA MET A 120 -4.40 5.91 -18.78
C MET A 120 -3.92 6.48 -17.45
N LEU A 121 -4.88 6.69 -16.55
CA LEU A 121 -4.66 7.02 -15.16
C LEU A 121 -5.26 5.91 -14.30
N GLU A 122 -4.44 5.37 -13.41
CA GLU A 122 -4.82 4.39 -12.41
C GLU A 122 -4.37 4.87 -11.03
N ILE A 123 -5.29 4.79 -10.07
CA ILE A 123 -5.04 5.21 -8.69
C ILE A 123 -5.44 4.06 -7.78
N ILE A 124 -4.47 3.49 -7.11
CA ILE A 124 -4.63 2.32 -6.25
C ILE A 124 -4.73 2.80 -4.81
N LEU A 125 -5.83 2.43 -4.15
CA LEU A 125 -6.03 2.54 -2.72
C LEU A 125 -5.71 1.19 -2.08
N GLN A 126 -4.58 1.12 -1.39
CA GLN A 126 -4.24 -0.02 -0.55
C GLN A 126 -4.81 0.23 0.85
N MET A 127 -5.64 -0.67 1.35
CA MET A 127 -6.14 -0.61 2.73
C MET A 127 -5.75 -1.89 3.46
N GLY A 128 -5.04 -1.76 4.58
CA GLY A 128 -4.50 -2.92 5.28
C GLY A 128 -4.75 -2.92 6.78
N TRP A 129 -4.44 -4.06 7.38
CA TRP A 129 -4.51 -4.31 8.82
C TRP A 129 -3.22 -5.00 9.26
N GLY A 130 -2.88 -4.85 10.54
CA GLY A 130 -1.62 -5.34 11.09
C GLY A 130 -0.42 -4.61 10.50
N LYS A 131 0.69 -5.33 10.31
CA LYS A 131 1.96 -4.76 9.87
C LYS A 131 1.98 -4.50 8.36
N PRO A 132 2.20 -3.25 7.91
CA PRO A 132 2.38 -2.90 6.50
C PRO A 132 3.39 -3.78 5.75
N GLU A 133 4.56 -4.04 6.34
CA GLU A 133 5.61 -4.85 5.68
C GLU A 133 5.19 -6.31 5.41
N ASP A 134 4.30 -6.86 6.25
CA ASP A 134 3.78 -8.23 6.12
C ASP A 134 2.54 -8.29 5.24
N ALA A 135 1.77 -7.19 5.19
CA ALA A 135 0.53 -7.06 4.44
C ALA A 135 0.76 -7.06 2.92
N THR A 136 1.81 -6.39 2.44
CA THR A 136 2.11 -6.24 1.00
C THR A 136 2.22 -7.58 0.26
N TYR A 137 2.66 -8.65 0.94
CA TYR A 137 2.78 -9.99 0.36
C TYR A 137 1.83 -11.04 0.97
N LYS A 138 0.81 -10.60 1.74
CA LYS A 138 -0.10 -11.48 2.50
C LYS A 138 0.62 -12.52 3.38
N ARG A 139 1.88 -12.27 3.76
CA ARG A 139 2.73 -13.21 4.51
C ARG A 139 2.34 -13.29 5.99
N GLY A 140 1.58 -12.32 6.47
CA GLY A 140 1.07 -12.26 7.83
C GLY A 140 -0.37 -12.74 8.01
N TRP A 141 -1.03 -13.31 6.99
CA TRP A 141 -2.44 -13.67 7.12
C TRP A 141 -2.66 -14.74 8.22
N PRO A 142 -3.68 -14.60 9.09
CA PRO A 142 -4.72 -13.56 9.11
C PRO A 142 -4.35 -12.30 9.92
N ALA A 143 -3.23 -12.29 10.63
CA ALA A 143 -2.83 -11.20 11.52
C ALA A 143 -2.41 -9.91 10.80
N SER A 144 -2.02 -9.99 9.52
CA SER A 144 -1.71 -8.82 8.68
C SER A 144 -2.04 -9.08 7.22
N GLY A 145 -2.59 -8.08 6.54
CA GLY A 145 -3.02 -8.18 5.15
C GLY A 145 -3.47 -6.85 4.59
N SER A 146 -3.71 -6.81 3.28
CA SER A 146 -4.25 -5.64 2.60
C SER A 146 -5.16 -6.01 1.44
N GLU A 147 -6.13 -5.13 1.22
CA GLU A 147 -6.98 -5.07 0.04
C GLU A 147 -6.47 -3.97 -0.89
N TYR A 148 -6.59 -4.19 -2.20
CA TYR A 148 -6.18 -3.21 -3.21
C TYR A 148 -7.39 -2.86 -4.07
N ILE A 149 -7.69 -1.57 -4.15
CA ILE A 149 -8.78 -1.04 -4.95
C ILE A 149 -8.20 -0.12 -6.02
N HIS A 150 -8.48 -0.45 -7.27
CA HIS A 150 -7.97 0.23 -8.45
C HIS A 150 -9.08 1.13 -9.00
N ALA A 151 -8.82 2.42 -9.11
CA ALA A 151 -9.66 3.34 -9.85
C ALA A 151 -9.04 3.63 -11.20
N VAL A 152 -9.77 3.35 -12.28
CA VAL A 152 -9.35 3.61 -13.67
C VAL A 152 -10.39 4.45 -14.40
N ASN A 153 -9.98 5.18 -15.45
CA ASN A 153 -10.93 5.93 -16.27
C ASN A 153 -12.02 5.00 -16.82
N PRO A 154 -13.27 5.47 -16.98
CA PRO A 154 -14.37 4.65 -17.46
C PRO A 154 -14.04 3.89 -18.75
N GLY A 155 -14.29 2.58 -18.74
CA GLY A 155 -14.00 1.68 -19.87
C GLY A 155 -12.57 1.15 -19.95
N ASN A 156 -11.68 1.55 -19.03
CA ASN A 156 -10.35 0.96 -18.89
C ASN A 156 -10.36 -0.22 -17.88
N TYR A 157 -9.27 -0.98 -17.86
CA TYR A 157 -9.07 -2.09 -16.92
C TYR A 157 -7.75 -1.89 -16.15
N PRO A 158 -7.66 -2.33 -14.88
CA PRO A 158 -6.42 -2.27 -14.09
C PRO A 158 -5.23 -2.94 -14.79
N ILE A 159 -4.03 -2.39 -14.62
CA ILE A 159 -2.80 -2.92 -15.26
C ILE A 159 -1.99 -3.84 -14.34
N GLY A 160 -2.17 -3.77 -13.02
CA GLY A 160 -1.57 -4.73 -12.08
C GLY A 160 -1.71 -4.37 -10.61
#